data_AF-A0A3C2DAG7-F1
#
_entry.id   AF-A0A3C2DAG7-F1
#
_cell.length_a   1.000
_cell.length_b   1.000
_cell.length_c   1.000
_cell.angle_alpha   90.00
_cell.angle_beta   90.00
_cell.angle_gamma   90.00
#
_symmetry.space_group_name_H-M   'P 1'
#
loop_
_entity.id
_entity.type
_entity.pdbx_description
1 polymer ?
#
loop_
_entity_poly.entity_id
_entity_poly.type
_entity_poly.pdbx_seq_one_letter_code
_entity_poly.pdbx_strand_id
1 'polypeptide(L)' 'MPEILEVEAYRRLAERVVGRTVVAVDTPDNRILRGGLDGSAFDQALTGRRIMAARRVGKVLLLDWGGPTLGLRFG' A
#
# COMPACT_ATOMS: atom_id res chain seq x y z
N MET A 1 -1.86 -19.10 2.84
CA MET A 1 -2.13 -17.78 3.46
C MET A 1 -0.79 -17.18 3.85
N PRO A 2 -0.41 -15.99 3.39
CA PRO A 2 0.86 -15.38 3.77
C PRO A 2 0.94 -15.12 5.28
N GLU A 3 2.04 -15.52 5.89
CA GLU A 3 2.31 -15.38 7.30
C GLU A 3 3.38 -14.30 7.54
N ILE A 4 3.86 -14.19 8.78
CA ILE A 4 4.71 -13.06 9.19
C ILE A 4 6.02 -12.96 8.38
N LEU A 5 6.61 -14.09 7.98
CA LEU A 5 7.89 -14.11 7.27
C LEU A 5 7.72 -13.70 5.81
N GLU A 6 6.64 -14.13 5.15
CA GLU A 6 6.30 -13.70 3.80
C GLU A 6 6.00 -12.20 3.76
N VAL A 7 5.23 -11.69 4.73
CA VAL A 7 4.92 -10.25 4.81
C VAL A 7 6.18 -9.44 5.07
N GLU A 8 7.14 -9.94 5.85
CA GLU A 8 8.45 -9.30 6.02
C GLU A 8 9.27 -9.30 4.71
N ALA A 9 9.23 -10.38 3.93
CA ALA A 9 9.86 -10.43 2.61
C ALA A 9 9.23 -9.39 1.65
N TYR A 10 7.90 -9.25 1.66
CA TYR A 10 7.20 -8.24 0.86
C TYR A 10 7.51 -6.82 1.33
N ARG A 11 7.64 -6.60 2.64
CA ARG A 11 8.05 -5.30 3.21
C ARG A 11 9.44 -4.89 2.71
N ARG A 12 10.41 -5.81 2.71
CA ARG A 12 11.76 -5.60 2.15
C ARG A 12 11.73 -5.33 0.65
N LEU A 13 10.86 -6.03 -0.09
CA LEU A 13 10.67 -5.74 -1.52
C LEU A 13 10.14 -4.32 -1.74
N ALA A 14 9.17 -3.89 -0.93
CA ALA A 14 8.57 -2.56 -0.99
C ALA A 14 9.55 -1.43 -0.64
N GLU A 15 10.62 -1.69 0.12
CA GLU A 15 11.67 -0.69 0.36
C GLU A 15 12.30 -0.16 -0.94
N ARG A 16 12.32 -0.97 -2.01
CA ARG A 16 12.88 -0.57 -3.31
C ARG A 16 12.13 0.57 -4.00
N VAL A 17 10.89 0.85 -3.58
CA VAL A 17 10.08 1.95 -4.12
C VAL A 17 9.97 3.14 -3.17
N VAL A 18 10.54 3.05 -1.97
CA VAL A 18 10.63 4.20 -1.05
C VAL A 18 11.42 5.32 -1.75
N GLY A 19 10.89 6.52 -1.65
CA GLY A 19 11.41 7.70 -2.33
C GLY A 19 10.85 7.92 -3.74
N ARG A 20 10.05 7.01 -4.30
CA ARG A 20 9.36 7.22 -5.59
C ARG A 20 8.01 7.92 -5.41
N THR A 21 7.54 8.57 -6.48
CA THR A 21 6.23 9.23 -6.53
C THR A 21 5.23 8.37 -7.28
N VAL A 22 4.02 8.24 -6.76
CA VAL A 22 2.90 7.56 -7.42
C VAL A 22 2.38 8.45 -8.54
N VAL A 23 2.33 7.93 -9.77
CA VAL A 23 1.85 8.69 -10.95
C VAL A 23 0.41 8.36 -11.33
N ALA A 24 -0.05 7.17 -10.95
CA ALA A 24 -1.42 6.69 -11.13
C ALA A 24 -1.62 5.46 -10.25
N VAL A 25 -2.87 5.19 -9.90
CA VAL A 25 -3.31 3.93 -9.28
C VAL A 25 -4.41 3.33 -10.13
N ASP A 26 -4.21 2.09 -10.57
CA ASP A 26 -5.25 1.31 -11.22
C ASP A 26 -5.82 0.29 -10.24
N THR A 27 -7.15 0.28 -10.07
CA THR A 27 -7.87 -0.67 -9.23
C THR A 27 -9.03 -1.27 -10.02
N PRO A 28 -8.78 -2.32 -10.82
CA PRO A 28 -9.81 -2.93 -11.66
C PRO A 28 -10.92 -3.62 -10.85
N ASP A 29 -10.60 -4.06 -9.64
CA ASP A 29 -11.54 -4.70 -8.72
C ASP A 29 -11.68 -3.90 -7.42
N ASN A 30 -12.73 -3.09 -7.32
CA ASN A 30 -13.03 -2.33 -6.11
C ASN A 30 -13.30 -3.22 -4.88
N ARG A 31 -13.57 -4.52 -5.05
CA ARG A 31 -13.83 -5.45 -3.93
C ARG A 31 -12.60 -5.70 -3.07
N ILE A 32 -11.40 -5.32 -3.51
CA ILE A 32 -10.17 -5.41 -2.69
C ILE A 32 -10.03 -4.20 -1.75
N LEU A 33 -10.72 -3.10 -2.04
CA LEU A 33 -10.68 -1.90 -1.24
C LEU A 33 -11.51 -2.07 0.04
N ARG A 34 -11.10 -1.40 1.11
CA ARG A 34 -11.75 -1.40 2.42
C ARG A 34 -11.83 0.03 2.93
N GLY A 35 -12.72 0.26 3.89
CA GLY A 35 -12.89 1.59 4.50
C GLY A 35 -13.72 2.56 3.64
N GLY A 36 -14.62 2.05 2.79
CA GLY A 36 -15.52 2.88 1.98
C GLY A 36 -14.88 3.54 0.77
N LEU A 37 -13.65 3.13 0.41
CA LEU A 37 -12.96 3.61 -0.79
C LEU A 37 -13.51 2.92 -2.04
N ASP A 38 -13.67 3.70 -3.11
CA ASP A 38 -13.72 3.21 -4.48
C ASP A 38 -12.38 3.49 -5.20
N GLY A 39 -12.19 2.94 -6.39
CA GLY A 39 -10.94 3.09 -7.15
C GLY A 39 -10.59 4.55 -7.49
N SER A 40 -11.58 5.41 -7.74
CA SER A 40 -11.35 6.82 -8.08
C SER A 40 -10.88 7.61 -6.87
N ALA A 41 -11.56 7.45 -5.73
CA ALA A 41 -11.16 8.05 -4.47
C ALA A 41 -9.78 7.56 -4.03
N PHE A 42 -9.47 6.28 -4.28
CA PHE A 42 -8.17 5.70 -3.97
C PHE A 42 -7.05 6.27 -4.85
N ASP A 43 -7.25 6.39 -6.17
CA ASP A 43 -6.29 7.02 -7.08
C ASP A 43 -6.04 8.49 -6.71
N GLN A 44 -7.11 9.27 -6.52
CA GLN A 44 -7.00 10.68 -6.09
C GLN A 44 -6.27 10.83 -4.76
N ALA A 45 -6.45 9.88 -3.83
CA ALA A 45 -5.79 9.94 -2.54
C ALA A 45 -4.27 9.73 -2.65
N LEU A 46 -3.77 9.02 -3.66
CA LEU A 46 -2.37 8.56 -3.72
C LEU A 46 -1.54 9.21 -4.82
N THR A 47 -2.14 9.57 -5.95
CA THR A 47 -1.43 10.13 -7.08
C THR A 47 -0.77 11.47 -6.72
N GLY A 48 0.48 11.63 -7.16
CA GLY A 48 1.36 12.75 -6.81
C GLY A 48 2.06 12.62 -5.46
N ARG A 49 1.73 11.62 -4.63
CA ARG A 49 2.39 11.42 -3.33
C ARG A 49 3.66 10.60 -3.44
N ARG A 50 4.64 10.94 -2.60
CA ARG A 50 5.92 10.23 -2.49
C ARG A 50 5.85 9.16 -1.40
N ILE A 51 6.24 7.93 -1.72
CA ILE A 51 6.35 6.85 -0.74
C ILE A 51 7.51 7.17 0.20
N MET A 52 7.23 7.29 1.50
CA MET A 52 8.17 7.67 2.54
C MET A 52 8.72 6.48 3.31
N ALA A 53 7.92 5.43 3.53
CA ALA A 53 8.36 4.26 4.29
C ALA A 53 7.57 3.00 3.92
N ALA A 54 8.22 1.85 4.13
CA ALA A 54 7.60 0.52 4.10
C ALA A 54 7.75 -0.14 5.47
N ARG A 55 6.64 -0.27 6.20
CA ARG A 55 6.58 -0.84 7.55
C ARG A 55 5.72 -2.11 7.57
N ARG A 56 5.69 -2.79 8.71
CA ARG A 56 4.85 -3.96 8.94
C ARG A 56 4.31 -3.97 10.36
N VAL A 57 3.05 -4.37 10.52
CA VAL A 57 2.45 -4.71 11.82
C VAL A 57 1.79 -6.07 11.67
N GLY A 58 2.32 -7.08 12.37
CA GLY A 58 1.83 -8.46 12.22
C GLY A 58 1.87 -8.91 10.76
N LYS A 59 0.70 -9.26 10.20
CA LYS A 59 0.53 -9.72 8.81
C LYS A 59 0.16 -8.60 7.82
N VAL A 60 0.22 -7.33 8.23
CA VAL A 60 -0.12 -6.17 7.38
C VAL A 60 1.14 -5.43 6.99
N LEU A 61 1.35 -5.25 5.68
CA LEU A 61 2.36 -4.35 5.14
C LEU A 61 1.78 -2.94 5.06
N LEU A 62 2.55 -1.94 5.47
CA LEU A 62 2.14 -0.54 5.53
C LEU A 62 3.02 0.31 4.61
N LEU A 63 2.41 1.13 3.75
CA LEU A 63 3.08 2.17 2.98
C LEU A 63 2.65 3.55 3.47
N ASP A 64 3.64 4.39 3.80
CA ASP A 64 3.42 5.76 4.25
C ASP A 64 3.82 6.76 3.17
N TRP A 65 3.14 7.91 3.10
CA TRP A 65 3.42 8.98 2.13
C TRP A 65 3.06 10.38 2.64
N GLY A 66 3.25 10.63 3.94
CA GLY A 66 3.00 11.93 4.58
C GLY A 66 1.52 12.30 4.71
N GLY A 67 0.63 11.30 4.75
CA GLY A 67 -0.80 11.47 4.92
C GLY A 67 -1.44 10.15 5.35
N PRO A 68 -2.46 9.63 4.65
CA PRO A 68 -3.01 8.31 4.99
C PRO A 68 -1.94 7.21 4.84
N THR A 69 -2.12 6.10 5.53
CA THR A 69 -1.27 4.91 5.36
C THR A 69 -2.07 3.84 4.61
N LEU A 70 -1.47 3.22 3.58
CA LEU A 70 -2.07 2.05 2.95
C LEU A 70 -1.63 0.78 3.64
N GLY A 71 -2.63 0.01 4.08
CA GLY A 71 -2.44 -1.35 4.56
C GLY A 71 -2.70 -2.37 3.45
N LEU A 72 -1.72 -3.21 3.17
CA LEU A 72 -1.83 -4.36 2.27
C LEU A 72 -1.95 -5.64 3.09
N ARG A 73 -3.01 -6.41 2.82
CA ARG A 73 -3.22 -7.78 3.30
C ARG A 73 -3.20 -8.72 2.10
N PHE A 74 -2.48 -9.83 2.24
CA PHE A 74 -2.23 -10.77 1.14
C PHE A 74 -3.04 -12.07 1.26
N GLY A 75 -4.09 -12.05 2.09
CA GLY A 75 -4.99 -13.15 2.40
C GLY A 75 -6.08 -12.70 3.36
#